data_AF-A0A9Q4AAP9-F1
#
_entry.id   AF-A0A9Q4AAP9-F1
#
_cell.length_a   1.000
_cell.length_b   1.000
_cell.length_c   1.000
_cell.angle_alpha   90.00
_cell.angle_beta   90.00
_cell.angle_gamma   90.00
#
_symmetry.space_group_name_H-M   'P 1'
#
loop_
_entity.id
_entity.type
_entity.pdbx_description
1 polymer ?
#
loop_
_entity_poly.entity_id
_entity_poly.type
_entity_poly.pdbx_seq_one_letter_code
_entity_poly.pdbx_strand_id
1 'polypeptide(L)'
;MIKNGEIIMRGSHREILSNMNGKVYTIRVNDESQLEEIRRKYKVVNLQHGMDFTELRIVSDEVINDENAKVAEAKFEDVYMFYFDLENTKEV
;
A
#
# COMPACT_ATOMS: atom_id res chain seq x y z
N MET A 1 5.39 16.92 1.37
CA MET A 1 4.92 16.43 0.06
C MET A 1 4.07 17.50 -0.60
N ILE A 2 4.23 17.66 -1.91
CA ILE A 2 3.49 18.64 -2.72
C ILE A 2 2.65 17.87 -3.73
N LYS A 3 1.36 18.18 -3.85
CA LYS A 3 0.44 17.67 -4.88
C LYS A 3 -0.25 18.87 -5.52
N ASN A 4 -0.29 18.93 -6.85
CA ASN A 4 -0.93 20.03 -7.59
C ASN A 4 -0.46 21.44 -7.20
N GLY A 5 0.84 21.59 -6.87
CA GLY A 5 1.41 22.88 -6.43
C GLY A 5 1.10 23.26 -4.98
N GLU A 6 0.31 22.45 -4.25
CA GLU A 6 -0.03 22.68 -2.85
C GLU A 6 0.75 21.75 -1.91
N ILE A 7 1.17 22.28 -0.76
CA ILE A 7 1.79 21.47 0.29
C ILE A 7 0.69 20.67 0.99
N ILE A 8 0.59 19.38 0.68
CA ILE A 8 -0.38 18.47 1.31
C ILE A 8 0.14 17.84 2.60
N MET A 9 1.45 17.88 2.84
CA MET A 9 2.04 17.30 4.05
C MET A 9 3.37 17.97 4.38
N ARG A 10 3.56 18.36 5.64
CA ARG A 10 4.78 18.98 6.14
C ARG A 10 5.13 18.39 7.50
N GLY A 11 6.38 18.03 7.69
CA GLY A 11 6.88 17.41 8.91
C GLY A 11 8.24 16.78 8.67
N SER A 12 8.88 16.36 9.75
CA SER A 12 10.05 15.50 9.73
C SER A 12 9.74 14.13 9.14
N HIS A 13 10.79 13.40 8.78
CA HIS A 13 10.70 12.06 8.22
C HIS A 13 9.85 11.12 9.09
N ARG A 14 10.07 11.19 10.41
CA ARG A 14 9.40 10.36 11.41
C ARG A 14 7.92 10.71 11.59
N GLU A 15 7.59 12.01 11.60
CA GLU A 15 6.19 12.45 11.74
C GLU A 15 5.35 11.97 10.56
N ILE A 16 5.88 12.09 9.35
CA ILE A 16 5.20 11.65 8.12
C ILE A 16 4.92 10.14 8.16
N LEU A 17 5.92 9.33 8.51
CA LEU A 17 5.74 7.87 8.60
C LEU A 17 4.79 7.47 9.74
N SER A 18 4.81 8.18 10.87
CA SER A 18 3.93 7.86 12.00
C SER A 18 2.44 8.03 11.68
N ASN A 19 2.09 8.90 10.73
CA ASN A 19 0.71 9.05 10.26
C ASN A 19 0.19 7.84 9.48
N MET A 20 1.09 6.95 9.05
CA MET A 20 0.78 5.70 8.35
C MET A 20 0.77 4.48 9.28
N ASN A 21 1.00 4.65 10.59
CA ASN A 21 0.99 3.53 11.53
C ASN A 21 -0.36 2.82 11.51
N GLY A 22 -0.33 1.49 11.32
CA GLY A 22 -1.53 0.67 11.23
C GLY A 22 -2.29 0.76 9.90
N LYS A 23 -1.74 1.47 8.90
CA LYS A 23 -2.36 1.65 7.57
C LYS A 23 -1.67 0.87 6.47
N VAL A 24 -0.60 0.16 6.79
CA VAL A 24 0.20 -0.58 5.81
C VAL A 24 0.21 -2.05 6.20
N TYR A 25 -0.08 -2.89 5.23
CA TYR A 25 -0.21 -4.33 5.41
C TYR A 25 0.60 -5.08 4.37
N THR A 26 1.02 -6.29 4.71
CA THR A 26 1.47 -7.28 3.73
C THR A 26 0.60 -8.52 3.80
N ILE A 27 0.32 -9.09 2.63
CA ILE A 27 -0.34 -10.40 2.49
C ILE A 27 0.55 -11.25 1.59
N ARG A 28 0.79 -12.50 1.97
CA ARG A 28 1.48 -13.47 1.11
C ARG A 28 0.49 -14.47 0.59
N VAL A 29 0.54 -14.73 -0.71
CA VAL A 29 -0.28 -15.73 -1.39
C VAL A 29 0.59 -16.60 -2.28
N ASN A 30 0.19 -17.85 -2.44
CA ASN A 30 0.87 -18.82 -3.31
C ASN A 30 0.00 -19.18 -4.52
N ASP A 31 -1.21 -18.65 -4.58
CA ASP A 31 -2.20 -18.91 -5.62
C ASP A 31 -2.55 -17.62 -6.36
N GLU A 32 -2.58 -17.70 -7.69
CA GLU A 32 -2.87 -16.56 -8.58
C GLU A 32 -4.31 -16.06 -8.42
N SER A 33 -5.26 -16.94 -8.13
CA SER A 33 -6.67 -16.55 -7.95
C SER A 33 -6.85 -15.71 -6.68
N GLN A 34 -6.16 -16.08 -5.59
CA GLN A 34 -6.12 -15.29 -4.37
C GLN A 34 -5.44 -13.93 -4.57
N LEU A 35 -4.32 -13.91 -5.31
CA LEU A 35 -3.64 -12.66 -5.68
C LEU A 35 -4.60 -11.69 -6.37
N GLU A 36 -5.33 -12.18 -7.37
CA GLU A 36 -6.28 -11.38 -8.12
C GLU A 36 -7.50 -10.95 -7.28
N GLU A 37 -7.95 -11.77 -6.33
CA GLU A 37 -8.99 -11.38 -5.36
C GLU A 37 -8.53 -10.21 -4.48
N ILE A 38 -7.34 -10.30 -3.90
CA ILE A 38 -6.76 -9.26 -3.05
C ILE A 38 -6.58 -7.96 -3.84
N ARG A 39 -6.08 -8.04 -5.08
CA ARG A 39 -5.92 -6.87 -5.97
C ARG A 39 -7.23 -6.17 -6.29
N ARG A 40 -8.34 -6.90 -6.39
CA ARG A 40 -9.67 -6.29 -6.60
C ARG A 40 -10.23 -5.68 -5.32
N LYS A 41 -9.93 -6.27 -4.17
CA LYS A 41 -10.50 -5.88 -2.88
C LYS A 41 -9.75 -4.73 -2.21
N TYR A 42 -8.44 -4.63 -2.42
CA TYR A 42 -7.58 -3.70 -1.71
C TYR A 42 -6.65 -2.91 -2.63
N LYS A 43 -6.22 -1.75 -2.15
CA LYS A 43 -5.22 -0.91 -2.82
C LYS A 43 -3.82 -1.49 -2.65
N VAL A 44 -3.46 -2.39 -3.56
CA VAL A 44 -2.11 -2.96 -3.65
C VAL A 44 -1.15 -1.92 -4.22
N VAL A 45 -0.12 -1.56 -3.46
CA VAL A 45 0.87 -0.54 -3.82
C VAL A 45 2.19 -1.14 -4.30
N ASN A 46 2.46 -2.40 -3.97
CA ASN A 46 3.65 -3.10 -4.42
C ASN A 46 3.39 -4.62 -4.47
N LEU A 47 4.06 -5.30 -5.41
CA LEU A 47 4.06 -6.74 -5.57
C LEU A 47 5.49 -7.24 -5.64
N GLN A 48 5.81 -8.24 -4.84
CA GLN A 48 7.13 -8.89 -4.84
C GLN A 48 6.98 -10.40 -5.01
N HIS A 49 7.47 -10.93 -6.12
CA HIS A 49 7.55 -12.37 -6.34
C HIS A 49 8.73 -12.96 -5.57
N GLY A 50 8.45 -13.87 -4.66
CA GLY A 50 9.41 -14.77 -4.02
C GLY A 50 9.52 -16.09 -4.79
N MET A 51 10.24 -17.06 -4.23
CA MET A 51 10.39 -18.38 -4.85
C MET A 51 9.08 -19.20 -4.80
N ASP A 52 8.34 -19.12 -3.68
CA ASP A 52 7.15 -19.96 -3.45
C ASP A 52 5.86 -19.13 -3.19
N PHE A 53 5.98 -17.81 -3.13
CA PHE A 53 4.88 -16.91 -2.80
C PHE A 53 5.03 -15.57 -3.51
N THR A 54 3.92 -14.85 -3.66
CA THR A 54 3.90 -13.42 -3.98
C THR A 54 3.47 -12.63 -2.76
N GLU A 55 4.27 -11.65 -2.35
CA GLU A 55 3.91 -10.70 -1.29
C GLU A 55 3.27 -9.46 -1.90
N LEU A 56 2.04 -9.18 -1.48
CA LEU A 56 1.31 -7.96 -1.79
C LEU A 56 1.51 -6.97 -0.65
N ARG A 57 1.89 -5.75 -0.97
CA ARG A 57 1.89 -4.63 -0.04
C ARG A 57 0.65 -3.78 -0.27
N ILE A 58 -0.07 -3.46 0.79
CA ILE A 58 -1.37 -2.81 0.73
C ILE A 58 -1.36 -1.59 1.63
N VAL A 59 -1.98 -0.50 1.16
CA VAL A 59 -2.29 0.65 2.01
C VAL A 59 -3.80 0.76 2.18
N SER A 60 -4.26 0.95 3.42
CA SER A 60 -5.68 1.02 3.76
C SER A 60 -5.88 1.84 5.02
N ASP A 61 -6.88 2.74 5.02
CA ASP A 61 -7.28 3.47 6.23
C ASP A 61 -8.17 2.61 7.15
N GLU A 62 -8.71 1.52 6.60
CA GLU A 62 -9.52 0.53 7.30
C GLU A 62 -8.71 -0.75 7.59
N VAL A 63 -9.12 -1.47 8.64
CA VAL A 63 -8.52 -2.77 8.98
C VAL A 63 -8.83 -3.80 7.91
N ILE A 64 -7.80 -4.51 7.47
CA ILE A 64 -7.92 -5.56 6.46
C ILE A 64 -8.43 -6.85 7.13
N ASN A 65 -9.61 -7.29 6.70
CA ASN A 65 -10.18 -8.60 7.06
C ASN A 65 -9.63 -9.69 6.12
N ASP A 66 -8.39 -10.08 6.35
CA ASP A 66 -7.71 -11.20 5.69
C ASP A 66 -6.83 -11.92 6.72
N GLU A 67 -6.90 -13.24 6.79
CA GLU A 67 -6.18 -14.04 7.79
C GLU A 67 -4.65 -14.00 7.61
N ASN A 68 -4.20 -13.73 6.39
CA ASN A 68 -2.78 -13.66 6.03
C ASN A 68 -2.23 -12.23 6.14
N ALA A 69 -3.08 -11.24 6.46
CA ALA A 69 -2.67 -9.85 6.61
C ALA A 69 -1.81 -9.62 7.85
N LYS A 70 -0.68 -8.95 7.64
CA LYS A 70 0.23 -8.52 8.69
C LYS A 70 0.45 -7.03 8.59
N VAL A 71 0.38 -6.33 9.72
CA VAL A 71 0.77 -4.92 9.77
C VAL A 71 2.25 -4.81 9.47
N ALA A 72 2.60 -3.88 8.58
CA ALA A 72 3.97 -3.58 8.18
C ALA A 72 4.35 -2.16 8.59
N GLU A 73 5.65 -1.96 8.85
CA GLU A 73 6.19 -0.61 9.01
C GLU A 73 6.05 0.18 7.71
N ALA A 74 5.60 1.42 7.80
CA ALA A 74 5.38 2.29 6.66
C ALA A 74 6.69 2.77 6.04
N LYS A 75 6.67 2.97 4.73
CA LYS A 75 7.74 3.56 3.92
C LYS A 75 7.20 4.81 3.21
N PHE A 76 8.09 5.66 2.70
CA PHE A 76 7.69 6.86 1.96
C PHE A 76 6.91 6.55 0.68
N GLU A 77 7.18 5.42 0.04
CA GLU A 77 6.39 4.94 -1.09
C GLU A 77 4.93 4.71 -0.70
N ASP A 78 4.66 4.15 0.48
CA ASP A 78 3.30 3.95 0.99
C ASP A 78 2.60 5.28 1.24
N VAL A 79 3.32 6.27 1.79
CA VAL A 79 2.80 7.63 2.00
C VAL A 79 2.42 8.23 0.65
N TYR A 80 3.30 8.14 -0.35
CA TYR A 80 3.00 8.63 -1.69
C TYR A 80 1.75 7.95 -2.25
N MET A 81 1.72 6.62 -2.26
CA MET A 81 0.59 5.87 -2.81
C MET A 81 -0.70 6.10 -2.04
N PHE A 82 -0.66 6.34 -0.73
CA PHE A 82 -1.86 6.60 0.07
C PHE A 82 -2.53 7.94 -0.30
N TYR A 83 -1.74 9.02 -0.47
CA TYR A 83 -2.27 10.37 -0.75
C TYR A 83 -2.38 10.70 -2.25
N PHE A 84 -1.58 10.04 -3.07
CA PHE A 84 -1.68 10.08 -4.51
C PHE A 84 -2.38 8.79 -4.90
N ASP A 85 -3.71 8.82 -4.92
CA ASP A 85 -4.43 7.89 -5.79
C ASP A 85 -3.69 7.89 -7.12
N LEU A 86 -3.24 6.69 -7.51
CA LEU A 86 -2.73 6.44 -8.84
C LEU A 86 -3.92 6.76 -9.76
N GLU A 87 -4.03 8.03 -10.15
CA GLU A 87 -4.94 8.49 -11.18
C GLU A 87 -4.67 7.59 -12.37
N ASN A 88 -5.56 6.61 -12.54
CA ASN A 88 -5.67 5.68 -13.66
C ASN A 88 -4.55 5.87 -14.68
N THR A 89 -3.41 5.18 -14.51
CA THR A 89 -2.53 4.87 -15.63
C THR A 89 -3.31 3.91 -16.53
N LYS A 90 -4.31 4.43 -17.22
CA LYS A 90 -4.62 4.00 -18.57
C LYS A 90 -3.48 4.58 -19.40
N GLU A 91 -2.46 3.77 -19.61
CA GLU A 91 -1.55 4.00 -20.73
C GLU A 91 -2.40 4.21 -21.98
N VAL A 92 -2.09 5.31 -22.68
CA VAL A 92 -2.58 5.63 -24.03
C VAL A 92 -2.07 4.62 -25.05
#